data_AF-A0A660VZ31-F1
#
_entry.id   AF-A0A660VZ31-F1
#
_cell.length_a   1.000
_cell.length_b   1.000
_cell.length_c   1.000
_cell.angle_alpha   90.00
_cell.angle_beta   90.00
_cell.angle_gamma   90.00
#
_symmetry.space_group_name_H-M   'P 1'
#
loop_
_entity.id
_entity.type
_entity.pdbx_description
1 polymer ?
#
loop_
_entity_poly.entity_id
_entity_poly.type
_entity_poly.pdbx_seq_one_letter_code
_entity_poly.pdbx_strand_id
1 'polypeptide(L)'
;MPKKKEKGRAASNPDTRRIKTLIAAVEEALKAPVIETASLTKIRDGYLALHRDDKPSFFSLLLDRGEVRPEDLIPLTEDAREARKDPALWRNLMVKLRSGVESPRWRLFRQFISLPGGLKFLLDLRADILAAQHQGAPDLEPLDDDLKRLFESWFQNGFLFLKEITL
;
A
#
# COMPACT_ATOMS: atom_id res chain seq x y z
N MET A 1 21.96 -49.75 9.50
CA MET A 1 21.43 -49.06 8.30
C MET A 1 21.16 -47.60 8.64
N PRO A 2 21.81 -46.61 7.99
CA PRO A 2 21.64 -45.20 8.32
C PRO A 2 20.44 -44.57 7.59
N LYS A 3 19.67 -43.75 8.33
CA LYS A 3 18.60 -42.90 7.81
C LYS A 3 19.19 -41.81 6.90
N LYS A 4 18.83 -41.81 5.61
CA LYS A 4 19.05 -40.67 4.71
C LYS A 4 18.20 -39.49 5.20
N LYS A 5 18.87 -38.46 5.72
CA LYS A 5 18.31 -37.10 5.83
C LYS A 5 18.22 -36.52 4.42
N GLU A 6 17.03 -36.44 3.85
CA GLU A 6 16.80 -35.56 2.71
C GLU A 6 16.78 -34.11 3.19
N LYS A 7 17.95 -33.46 3.08
CA LYS A 7 18.06 -32.01 3.00
C LYS A 7 17.40 -31.56 1.69
N GLY A 8 16.11 -31.23 1.75
CA GLY A 8 15.39 -30.54 0.68
C GLY A 8 15.87 -29.08 0.57
N ARG A 9 16.51 -28.76 -0.55
CA ARG A 9 17.07 -27.46 -0.94
C ARG A 9 16.12 -26.28 -0.69
N ALA A 10 16.61 -25.27 0.05
CA ALA A 10 16.15 -23.89 -0.06
C ALA A 10 16.64 -23.29 -1.39
N ALA A 11 15.97 -23.62 -2.50
CA ALA A 11 16.02 -22.82 -3.71
C ALA A 11 14.81 -21.88 -3.66
N SER A 12 15.03 -20.57 -3.68
CA SER A 12 13.95 -19.58 -3.63
C SER A 12 12.94 -19.85 -4.74
N ASN A 13 11.67 -20.10 -4.39
CA ASN A 13 10.57 -20.14 -5.35
C ASN A 13 10.63 -18.86 -6.21
N PRO A 14 10.66 -18.94 -7.56
CA PRO A 14 10.76 -17.77 -8.44
C PRO A 14 9.76 -16.67 -8.09
N ASP A 15 8.56 -17.04 -7.65
CA ASP A 15 7.54 -16.07 -7.26
C ASP A 15 7.86 -15.36 -5.94
N THR A 16 8.47 -16.03 -4.97
CA THR A 16 9.02 -15.36 -3.77
C THR A 16 10.09 -14.34 -4.12
N ARG A 17 10.94 -14.62 -5.11
CA ARG A 17 11.97 -13.65 -5.56
C ARG A 17 11.33 -12.45 -6.25
N ARG A 18 10.30 -12.66 -7.07
CA ARG A 18 9.53 -11.59 -7.72
C ARG A 18 8.85 -10.69 -6.70
N ILE A 19 8.16 -11.27 -5.72
CA ILE A 19 7.50 -10.51 -4.65
C ILE A 19 8.52 -9.66 -3.88
N LYS A 20 9.66 -10.24 -3.46
CA LYS A 20 10.71 -9.49 -2.77
C LYS A 20 11.25 -8.33 -3.61
N THR A 21 11.41 -8.55 -4.92
CA THR A 21 11.88 -7.52 -5.85
C THR A 21 10.85 -6.40 -6.00
N LEU A 22 9.57 -6.75 -6.06
CA LEU A 22 8.47 -5.79 -6.13
C LEU A 22 8.37 -4.97 -4.84
N ILE A 23 8.46 -5.60 -3.67
CA ILE A 23 8.48 -4.91 -2.37
C ILE A 23 9.68 -3.97 -2.26
N ALA A 24 10.87 -4.37 -2.70
CA ALA A 24 12.03 -3.48 -2.73
C ALA A 24 11.79 -2.26 -3.64
N ALA A 25 11.10 -2.43 -4.77
CA ALA A 25 10.72 -1.32 -5.64
C ALA A 25 9.71 -0.37 -4.97
N VAL A 26 8.77 -0.91 -4.19
CA VAL A 26 7.85 -0.12 -3.37
C VAL A 26 8.60 0.65 -2.29
N GLU A 27 9.46 0.01 -1.51
CA GLU A 27 10.25 0.66 -0.45
C GLU A 27 11.11 1.79 -1.01
N GLU A 28 11.73 1.58 -2.19
CA GLU A 28 12.53 2.61 -2.85
C GLU A 28 11.67 3.80 -3.31
N ALA A 29 10.52 3.54 -3.91
CA ALA A 29 9.56 4.60 -4.26
C ALA A 29 9.11 5.37 -3.01
N LEU A 30 8.85 4.68 -1.90
CA LEU A 30 8.41 5.32 -0.65
C LEU A 30 9.50 6.18 0.00
N LYS A 31 10.79 5.89 -0.21
CA LYS A 31 11.88 6.76 0.28
C LYS A 31 12.04 8.04 -0.53
N ALA A 32 11.60 8.02 -1.79
CA ALA A 32 11.75 9.17 -2.68
C ALA A 32 10.82 10.33 -2.25
N PRO A 33 11.31 11.59 -2.30
CA PRO A 33 10.48 12.77 -2.02
C PRO A 33 9.36 12.92 -3.06
N VAL A 34 9.64 12.53 -4.31
CA VAL A 34 8.69 12.46 -5.42
C VAL A 34 8.78 11.06 -5.99
N ILE A 35 7.63 10.39 -6.12
CA ILE A 35 7.56 9.07 -6.76
C ILE A 35 7.49 9.27 -8.26
N GLU A 36 8.54 8.84 -8.97
CA GLU A 36 8.60 8.97 -10.42
C GLU A 36 7.62 8.03 -11.13
N THR A 37 7.11 8.46 -12.29
CA THR A 37 6.26 7.66 -13.19
C THR A 37 6.88 6.31 -13.56
N ALA A 38 8.21 6.26 -13.72
CA ALA A 38 8.93 5.03 -14.01
C ALA A 38 8.82 4.02 -12.85
N SER A 39 8.92 4.49 -11.61
CA SER A 39 8.75 3.67 -10.41
C SER A 39 7.33 3.14 -10.28
N LEU A 40 6.32 3.98 -10.51
CA LEU A 40 4.91 3.55 -10.51
C LEU A 40 4.64 2.50 -11.59
N THR A 41 5.14 2.72 -12.80
CA THR A 41 4.99 1.78 -13.92
C THR A 41 5.64 0.43 -13.58
N LYS A 42 6.87 0.45 -13.04
CA LYS A 42 7.58 -0.75 -12.59
C LYS A 42 6.81 -1.51 -11.51
N ILE A 43 6.22 -0.81 -10.53
CA ILE A 43 5.43 -1.43 -9.46
C ILE A 43 4.15 -2.05 -10.04
N ARG A 44 3.42 -1.30 -10.87
CA ARG A 44 2.20 -1.78 -11.54
C ARG A 44 2.48 -3.04 -12.35
N ASP A 45 3.46 -2.98 -13.24
CA ASP A 45 3.75 -4.07 -14.16
C ASP A 45 4.30 -5.30 -13.41
N GLY A 46 5.12 -5.07 -12.36
CA GLY A 46 5.57 -6.13 -11.46
C GLY A 46 4.44 -6.81 -10.70
N TYR A 47 3.43 -6.04 -10.24
CA TYR A 47 2.24 -6.58 -9.60
C TYR A 47 1.37 -7.38 -10.57
N LEU A 48 1.12 -6.85 -11.77
CA LEU A 48 0.30 -7.51 -12.79
C LEU A 48 0.92 -8.83 -13.27
N ALA A 49 2.25 -8.98 -13.15
CA ALA A 49 2.96 -10.21 -13.45
C ALA A 49 2.91 -11.27 -12.34
N LEU A 50 2.36 -10.97 -11.15
CA LEU A 50 2.21 -11.95 -10.07
C LEU A 50 1.08 -12.94 -10.37
N HIS A 51 1.29 -14.21 -10.00
CA HIS A 51 0.21 -15.18 -9.99
C HIS A 51 -0.81 -14.81 -8.90
N ARG A 52 -2.08 -15.19 -9.10
CA ARG A 52 -3.16 -14.87 -8.15
C ARG A 52 -2.85 -15.37 -6.73
N ASP A 53 -2.29 -16.57 -6.63
CA ASP A 53 -1.98 -17.22 -5.35
C ASP A 53 -0.81 -16.57 -4.61
N ASP A 54 -0.01 -15.75 -5.30
CA ASP A 54 1.14 -15.03 -4.74
C ASP A 54 0.77 -13.64 -4.18
N LYS A 55 -0.35 -13.08 -4.64
CA LYS A 55 -0.80 -11.74 -4.25
C LYS A 55 -1.00 -11.58 -2.74
N PRO A 56 -1.55 -12.55 -1.98
CA PRO A 56 -1.65 -12.45 -0.52
C PRO A 56 -0.29 -12.23 0.16
N SER A 57 0.76 -12.91 -0.32
CA SER A 57 2.12 -12.73 0.21
C SER A 57 2.68 -11.34 -0.08
N PHE A 58 2.37 -10.78 -1.26
CA PHE A 58 2.69 -9.39 -1.57
C PHE A 58 1.94 -8.41 -0.65
N PHE A 59 0.65 -8.62 -0.39
CA PHE A 59 -0.14 -7.76 0.49
C PHE A 59 0.37 -7.76 1.93
N SER A 60 0.68 -8.92 2.50
CA SER A 60 1.25 -8.99 3.85
C SER A 60 2.60 -8.27 3.95
N LEU A 61 3.46 -8.38 2.93
CA LEU A 61 4.73 -7.64 2.92
C LEU A 61 4.52 -6.14 2.69
N LEU A 62 3.53 -5.74 1.90
CA LEU A 62 3.19 -4.33 1.70
C LEU A 62 2.68 -3.69 2.99
N LEU A 63 1.91 -4.43 3.80
CA LEU A 63 1.49 -3.99 5.13
C LEU A 63 2.70 -3.78 6.05
N ASP A 64 3.60 -4.76 6.14
CA ASP A 64 4.81 -4.68 6.98
C ASP A 64 5.77 -3.55 6.57
N ARG A 65 5.97 -3.37 5.26
CA ARG A 65 7.00 -2.45 4.73
C ARG A 65 6.48 -1.07 4.37
N GLY A 66 5.18 -0.94 4.16
CA GLY A 66 4.52 0.30 3.75
C GLY A 66 3.85 1.06 4.89
N GLU A 67 4.17 0.78 6.15
CA GLU A 67 3.49 1.41 7.31
C GLU A 67 4.30 2.53 7.96
N VAL A 68 3.59 3.46 8.61
CA VAL A 68 4.16 4.44 9.55
C VAL A 68 4.91 3.69 10.64
N ARG A 69 6.19 4.04 10.85
CA ARG A 69 7.02 3.39 11.84
C ARG A 69 6.78 4.01 13.21
N PRO A 70 6.75 3.23 14.31
CA PRO A 70 6.67 3.77 15.65
C PRO A 70 7.77 4.81 15.94
N GLU A 71 8.97 4.58 15.39
CA GLU A 71 10.11 5.49 15.48
C GLU A 71 9.83 6.90 14.92
N ASP A 72 8.98 7.01 13.90
CA ASP A 72 8.60 8.28 13.27
C ASP A 72 7.42 8.94 13.99
N LEU A 73 6.50 8.14 14.55
CA LEU A 73 5.26 8.63 15.15
C LEU A 73 5.40 9.00 16.63
N ILE A 74 6.11 8.18 17.43
CA ILE A 74 6.23 8.36 18.88
C ILE A 74 6.73 9.78 19.25
N PRO A 75 7.78 10.34 18.61
CA PRO A 75 8.23 11.69 18.92
C PRO A 75 7.14 12.76 18.74
N LEU A 76 6.32 12.64 17.68
CA LEU A 76 5.22 13.57 17.42
C LEU A 76 4.12 13.49 18.49
N THR A 77 3.89 12.30 19.06
CA THR A 77 2.92 12.11 20.14
C THR A 77 3.42 12.66 21.48
N GLU A 78 4.72 12.54 21.75
CA GLU A 78 5.35 13.12 22.94
C GLU A 78 5.34 14.65 22.87
N ASP A 79 5.71 15.23 21.72
CA ASP A 79 5.60 16.67 21.48
C ASP A 79 4.16 17.18 21.70
N ALA A 80 3.16 16.36 21.40
CA ALA A 80 1.75 16.72 21.56
C ALA A 80 1.36 16.82 23.03
N ARG A 81 1.88 15.93 23.86
CA ARG A 81 1.67 15.97 25.30
C ARG A 81 2.21 17.28 25.90
N GLU A 82 3.38 17.71 25.47
CA GLU A 82 4.02 18.93 25.97
C GLU A 82 3.33 20.20 25.45
N ALA A 83 2.90 20.20 24.18
CA ALA A 83 2.23 21.34 23.54
C ALA A 83 0.80 21.62 24.05
N ARG A 84 0.22 20.76 24.90
CA ARG A 84 -1.21 20.81 25.29
C ARG A 84 -1.69 22.14 25.89
N LYS A 85 -0.79 22.94 26.47
CA LYS A 85 -1.12 24.23 27.10
C LYS A 85 -0.81 25.44 26.22
N ASP A 86 -0.20 25.24 25.05
CA ASP A 86 0.15 26.28 24.08
C ASP A 86 -0.64 26.09 22.79
N PRO A 87 -1.69 26.91 22.56
CA PRO A 87 -2.53 26.79 21.36
C PRO A 87 -1.79 27.04 20.04
N ALA A 88 -0.73 27.84 20.02
CA ALA A 88 0.03 28.11 18.80
C ALA A 88 0.91 26.91 18.45
N LEU A 89 1.64 26.39 19.45
CA LEU A 89 2.44 25.18 19.30
C LEU A 89 1.57 23.97 18.93
N TRP A 90 0.41 23.82 19.58
CA TRP A 90 -0.55 22.75 19.29
C TRP A 90 -1.00 22.75 17.82
N ARG A 91 -1.38 23.90 17.27
CA ARG A 91 -1.81 24.00 15.86
C ARG A 91 -0.71 23.58 14.90
N ASN A 92 0.53 24.03 15.12
CA ASN A 92 1.68 23.68 14.29
C ASN A 92 1.98 22.18 14.38
N LEU A 93 1.91 21.60 15.57
CA LEU A 93 2.13 20.18 15.75
C LEU A 93 1.04 19.34 15.09
N MET A 94 -0.23 19.75 15.16
CA MET A 94 -1.32 19.02 14.50
C MET A 94 -1.14 18.95 12.98
N VAL A 95 -0.49 19.93 12.35
CA VAL A 95 -0.11 19.85 10.93
C VAL A 95 0.90 18.73 10.71
N LYS A 96 1.96 18.67 11.52
CA LYS A 96 2.99 17.62 11.45
C LYS A 96 2.42 16.24 11.74
N LEU A 97 1.56 16.12 12.76
CA LEU A 97 0.94 14.86 13.15
C LEU A 97 0.05 14.33 12.02
N ARG A 98 -0.79 15.17 11.40
CA ARG A 98 -1.62 14.77 10.25
C ARG A 98 -0.80 14.20 9.10
N SER A 99 0.34 14.82 8.78
CA SER A 99 1.25 14.28 7.75
C SER A 99 2.01 13.03 8.21
N GLY A 100 2.37 12.95 9.49
CA GLY A 100 3.15 11.85 10.05
C GLY A 100 2.37 10.55 10.27
N VAL A 101 1.05 10.65 10.49
CA VAL A 101 0.16 9.48 10.61
C VAL A 101 -0.38 8.97 9.27
N GLU A 102 -0.14 9.71 8.18
CA GLU A 102 -0.61 9.29 6.86
C GLU A 102 0.20 8.07 6.40
N SER A 103 -0.49 6.97 6.06
CA SER A 103 0.20 5.75 5.66
C SER A 103 1.05 5.98 4.39
N PRO A 104 2.29 5.49 4.34
CA PRO A 104 3.10 5.56 3.13
C PRO A 104 2.39 4.94 1.91
N ARG A 105 1.62 3.87 2.12
CA ARG A 105 0.77 3.22 1.10
C ARG A 105 -0.28 4.16 0.52
N TRP A 106 -0.97 4.93 1.35
CA TRP A 106 -1.92 5.92 0.88
C TRP A 106 -1.26 6.94 -0.05
N ARG A 107 -0.08 7.45 0.31
CA ARG A 107 0.69 8.34 -0.58
C ARG A 107 1.02 7.65 -1.90
N LEU A 108 1.46 6.39 -1.88
CA LEU A 108 1.75 5.61 -3.09
C LEU A 108 0.50 5.39 -3.95
N PHE A 109 -0.62 4.96 -3.38
CA PHE A 109 -1.87 4.70 -4.09
C PHE A 109 -2.40 5.95 -4.79
N ARG A 110 -2.35 7.11 -4.14
CA ARG A 110 -2.73 8.39 -4.77
C ARG A 110 -1.94 8.68 -6.05
N GLN A 111 -0.66 8.31 -6.12
CA GLN A 111 0.17 8.62 -7.28
C GLN A 111 -0.20 7.79 -8.52
N PHE A 112 -0.78 6.60 -8.37
CA PHE A 112 -1.15 5.77 -9.51
C PHE A 112 -2.17 6.44 -10.43
N ILE A 113 -2.99 7.38 -9.95
CA ILE A 113 -3.95 8.10 -10.79
C ILE A 113 -3.29 8.90 -11.93
N SER A 114 -2.02 9.25 -11.77
CA SER A 114 -1.23 9.94 -12.78
C SER A 114 -0.83 9.04 -13.96
N LEU A 115 -0.95 7.71 -13.81
CA LEU A 115 -0.67 6.76 -14.88
C LEU A 115 -1.88 6.55 -15.79
N PRO A 116 -1.66 6.38 -17.11
CA PRO A 116 -2.67 5.79 -17.98
C PRO A 116 -3.13 4.43 -17.44
N GLY A 117 -4.44 4.28 -17.26
CA GLY A 117 -5.05 3.07 -16.67
C GLY A 117 -4.85 2.93 -15.15
N GLY A 118 -4.31 3.96 -14.48
CA GLY A 118 -4.01 3.95 -13.04
C GLY A 118 -5.23 3.70 -12.15
N LEU A 119 -6.37 4.34 -12.46
CA LEU A 119 -7.62 4.10 -11.74
C LEU A 119 -8.08 2.65 -11.86
N LYS A 120 -8.04 2.09 -13.07
CA LYS A 120 -8.40 0.68 -13.29
C LYS A 120 -7.47 -0.24 -12.49
N PHE A 121 -6.17 0.03 -12.50
CA PHE A 121 -5.21 -0.73 -11.72
C PHE A 121 -5.54 -0.73 -10.23
N LEU A 122 -5.88 0.43 -9.64
CA LEU A 122 -6.28 0.50 -8.23
C LEU A 122 -7.59 -0.25 -7.94
N LEU A 123 -8.56 -0.20 -8.86
CA LEU A 123 -9.81 -0.96 -8.74
C LEU A 123 -9.55 -2.47 -8.78
N ASP A 124 -8.70 -2.93 -9.70
CA ASP A 124 -8.30 -4.34 -9.80
C ASP A 124 -7.52 -4.79 -8.55
N LEU A 125 -6.59 -3.96 -8.07
CA LEU A 125 -5.84 -4.18 -6.82
C LEU A 125 -6.79 -4.36 -5.63
N ARG A 126 -7.80 -3.49 -5.50
CA ARG A 126 -8.82 -3.61 -4.46
C ARG A 126 -9.62 -4.91 -4.60
N ALA A 127 -10.01 -5.28 -5.82
CA ALA A 127 -10.73 -6.53 -6.06
C ALA A 127 -9.90 -7.76 -5.64
N ASP A 128 -8.58 -7.74 -5.89
CA ASP A 128 -7.67 -8.80 -5.44
C ASP A 128 -7.53 -8.85 -3.92
N ILE A 129 -7.48 -7.70 -3.23
CA ILE A 129 -7.43 -7.60 -1.76
C ILE A 129 -8.69 -8.22 -1.15
N LEU A 130 -9.87 -7.82 -1.63
CA LEU A 130 -11.15 -8.35 -1.16
C LEU A 130 -11.23 -9.87 -1.40
N ALA A 131 -10.81 -10.33 -2.58
CA ALA A 131 -10.78 -11.76 -2.89
C ALA A 131 -9.85 -12.54 -1.93
N ALA A 132 -8.68 -11.99 -1.61
CA ALA A 132 -7.75 -12.60 -0.65
C ALA A 132 -8.34 -12.64 0.77
N GLN A 133 -9.02 -11.59 1.22
CA GLN A 133 -9.75 -11.57 2.50
C GLN A 133 -10.81 -12.66 2.56
N HIS A 134 -11.62 -12.79 1.51
CA HIS A 134 -12.64 -13.85 1.43
C HIS A 134 -12.05 -15.27 1.43
N GLN A 135 -10.79 -15.42 1.02
CA GLN A 135 -10.05 -16.69 1.05
C GLN A 135 -9.34 -16.94 2.38
N GLY A 136 -9.49 -16.04 3.36
CA GLY A 136 -8.93 -16.20 4.71
C GLY A 136 -7.52 -15.62 4.89
N ALA A 137 -7.03 -14.79 3.96
CA ALA A 137 -5.81 -14.02 4.21
C ALA A 137 -6.04 -13.05 5.38
N PRO A 138 -5.25 -13.13 6.46
CA PRO A 138 -5.47 -12.31 7.64
C PRO A 138 -5.09 -10.84 7.42
N ASP A 139 -5.75 -9.96 8.18
CA ASP A 139 -5.34 -8.57 8.45
C ASP A 139 -5.12 -7.66 7.22
N LEU A 140 -5.84 -7.89 6.11
CA LEU A 140 -5.76 -7.03 4.92
C LEU A 140 -6.66 -5.78 4.98
N GLU A 141 -7.44 -5.60 6.05
CA GLU A 141 -8.34 -4.46 6.24
C GLU A 141 -7.63 -3.09 6.12
N PRO A 142 -6.41 -2.87 6.64
CA PRO A 142 -5.73 -1.59 6.47
C PRO A 142 -5.45 -1.22 5.00
N LEU A 143 -5.22 -2.20 4.12
CA LEU A 143 -5.05 -1.94 2.68
C LEU A 143 -6.38 -1.55 2.02
N ASP A 144 -7.47 -2.24 2.38
CA ASP A 144 -8.80 -1.90 1.87
C ASP A 144 -9.22 -0.50 2.33
N ASP A 145 -8.96 -0.15 3.58
CA ASP A 145 -9.25 1.18 4.14
C ASP A 145 -8.47 2.30 3.43
N ASP A 146 -7.18 2.08 3.13
CA ASP A 146 -6.38 3.00 2.32
C ASP A 146 -7.01 3.19 0.92
N LEU A 147 -7.52 2.15 0.27
CA LEU A 147 -8.15 2.29 -1.06
C LEU A 147 -9.56 2.86 -1.00
N LYS A 148 -10.33 2.52 0.04
CA LYS A 148 -11.69 3.01 0.25
C LYS A 148 -11.71 4.51 0.44
N ARG A 149 -10.87 5.04 1.34
CA ARG A 149 -10.73 6.48 1.57
C ARG A 149 -10.36 7.21 0.26
N LEU A 150 -9.59 6.56 -0.61
CA LEU A 150 -9.08 7.14 -1.84
C LEU A 150 -10.21 7.27 -2.85
N PHE A 151 -10.96 6.20 -3.01
CA PHE A 151 -12.12 6.15 -3.87
C PHE A 151 -13.26 7.06 -3.37
N GLU A 152 -13.47 7.18 -2.06
CA GLU A 152 -14.43 8.16 -1.50
C GLU A 152 -14.04 9.62 -1.82
N SER A 153 -12.75 9.92 -1.94
CA SER A 153 -12.28 11.26 -2.32
C SER A 153 -12.43 11.57 -3.82
N TRP A 154 -12.46 10.54 -4.68
CA TRP A 154 -12.50 10.70 -6.14
C TRP A 154 -13.88 10.49 -6.75
N PHE A 155 -14.60 9.46 -6.29
CA PHE A 155 -15.94 9.12 -6.77
C PHE A 155 -17.02 9.90 -6.02
N GLN A 156 -16.83 11.22 -5.92
CA GLN A 156 -17.87 12.09 -5.42
C GLN A 156 -18.95 12.28 -6.48
N ASN A 157 -20.20 12.49 -6.03
CA ASN A 157 -21.40 12.58 -6.88
C ASN A 157 -21.29 13.59 -8.04
N GLY A 158 -20.32 14.51 -8.02
CA GLY A 158 -20.07 15.49 -9.10
C GLY A 158 -19.27 14.98 -10.31
N PHE A 159 -18.71 13.77 -10.27
CA PHE A 159 -17.86 13.23 -11.37
C PHE A 159 -18.47 12.03 -12.10
N LEU A 160 -19.69 11.62 -11.74
CA LEU A 160 -20.41 10.52 -12.38
C LEU A 160 -21.41 11.07 -13.38
N PHE A 161 -21.33 10.59 -14.62
CA PHE A 161 -22.29 10.95 -15.67
C PHE A 161 -23.21 9.77 -15.95
N LEU A 162 -24.52 10.04 -15.98
CA LEU A 162 -25.49 9.07 -16.43
C LEU A 162 -25.41 8.97 -17.95
N LYS A 163 -25.21 7.76 -18.46
CA LYS A 163 -25.27 7.46 -19.89
C LYS A 163 -26.31 6.37 -20.10
N GLU A 164 -27.27 6.64 -20.99
CA GLU A 164 -28.19 5.61 -21.46
C GLU A 164 -27.45 4.56 -22.28
N ILE A 165 -27.72 3.29 -22.00
CA ILE A 165 -27.20 2.16 -22.77
C ILE A 165 -28.38 1.54 -23.49
N THR A 166 -28.54 1.87 -24.77
CA THR A 166 -29.51 1.24 -25.67
C THR A 166 -28.81 0.19 -26.53
N LEU A 167 -29.56 -0.87 -26.88
CA LEU A 167 -29.11 -1.97 -27.74
C LEU A 167 -28.93 -1.55 -29.19
#